data_AF-A0A7S0AXJ4-F1
#
_entry.id   AF-A0A7S0AXJ4-F1
#
_cell.length_a   1.000
_cell.length_b   1.000
_cell.length_c   1.000
_cell.angle_alpha   90.00
_cell.angle_beta   90.00
_cell.angle_gamma   90.00
#
_symmetry.space_group_name_H-M   'P 1'
#
loop_
_entity.id
_entity.type
_entity.pdbx_description
1 polymer ?
#
loop_
_entity_poly.entity_id
_entity_poly.type
_entity_poly.pdbx_seq_one_letter_code
_entity_poly.pdbx_strand_id
1 'polypeptide(L)'
;VLRLSAFGCKFFTGPDKNWHAFDAILVLASLGEELVQGVDMKIGFLRAIRVLRMFQMLRIIRMMRYFRDLWHMVCSILQSLGSVSWALLLLLIIMYLFTVALMQGAIMYLQVPKASVDLDGVRDGVALWYGSVPDTMYTLLASIVGGVSWVDVVRPLEKISIFYRVLFCFYIVFVVIGVLNVLTGIFVERACELSGLDRDLVIQSQLLRNEAFLIEMKSVFEEADADSSGTISWDEFKGYLENDRVKAYLSFQQLDAFDA
;
A
#
# COMPACT_ATOMS: atom_id res chain seq x y z
N VAL A 1 -5.66 -6.18 27.72
CA VAL A 1 -6.47 -6.18 28.96
C VAL A 1 -6.82 -4.75 29.40
N LEU A 2 -5.88 -3.90 29.81
CA LEU A 2 -6.15 -2.51 30.23
C LEU A 2 -6.96 -1.65 29.22
N ARG A 3 -6.66 -1.72 27.91
CA ARG A 3 -7.44 -1.00 26.87
C ARG A 3 -8.85 -1.57 26.64
N LEU A 4 -9.02 -2.89 26.81
CA LEU A 4 -10.32 -3.55 26.68
C LEU A 4 -11.22 -3.20 27.89
N SER A 5 -10.62 -3.12 29.07
CA SER A 5 -11.28 -2.71 30.32
C SER A 5 -11.62 -1.21 30.33
N ALA A 6 -10.83 -0.35 29.67
CA ALA A 6 -11.09 1.09 29.60
C ALA A 6 -12.13 1.49 28.52
N PHE A 7 -12.21 0.77 27.39
CA PHE A 7 -13.12 1.10 26.29
C PHE A 7 -14.39 0.23 26.20
N GLY A 8 -14.46 -0.90 26.91
CA GLY A 8 -15.63 -1.80 26.90
C GLY A 8 -16.05 -2.20 25.48
N CYS A 9 -17.36 -2.26 25.21
CA CYS A 9 -17.90 -2.58 23.88
C CYS A 9 -17.63 -1.51 22.81
N LYS A 10 -17.21 -0.29 23.18
CA LYS A 10 -16.76 0.75 22.23
C LYS A 10 -15.41 0.43 21.57
N PHE A 11 -14.67 -0.55 22.09
CA PHE A 11 -13.43 -1.07 21.50
C PHE A 11 -13.63 -1.60 20.07
N PHE A 12 -14.82 -2.12 19.75
CA PHE A 12 -15.14 -2.68 18.42
C PHE A 12 -15.90 -1.71 17.50
N THR A 13 -16.38 -0.57 18.02
CA THR A 13 -17.25 0.37 17.28
C THR A 13 -16.66 1.77 17.13
N GLY A 14 -15.49 2.06 17.71
CA GLY A 14 -14.78 3.33 17.53
C GLY A 14 -14.08 3.50 16.17
N PRO A 15 -13.58 4.71 15.87
CA PRO A 15 -12.82 4.99 14.64
C PRO A 15 -11.57 4.12 14.48
N ASP A 16 -10.97 3.68 15.59
CA ASP A 16 -9.80 2.79 15.62
C ASP A 16 -10.13 1.27 15.63
N LYS A 17 -11.37 0.87 15.34
CA LYS A 17 -11.83 -0.54 15.45
C LYS A 17 -10.95 -1.55 14.70
N ASN A 18 -10.44 -1.19 13.52
CA ASN A 18 -9.60 -2.09 12.72
C ASN A 18 -8.24 -2.34 13.41
N TRP A 19 -7.72 -1.35 14.12
CA TRP A 19 -6.49 -1.46 14.91
C TRP A 19 -6.69 -2.30 16.16
N HIS A 20 -7.81 -2.10 16.82
CA HIS A 20 -8.22 -2.89 17.96
C HIS A 20 -8.44 -4.37 17.60
N ALA A 21 -9.02 -4.65 16.43
CA ALA A 21 -9.16 -6.00 15.89
C ALA A 21 -7.81 -6.63 15.53
N PHE A 22 -6.93 -5.91 14.80
CA PHE A 22 -5.57 -6.38 14.50
C PHE A 22 -4.77 -6.67 15.77
N ASP A 23 -4.88 -5.79 16.77
CA ASP A 23 -4.19 -5.95 18.03
C ASP A 23 -4.69 -7.17 18.82
N ALA A 24 -6.00 -7.41 18.81
CA ALA A 24 -6.61 -8.59 19.41
C ALA A 24 -6.17 -9.88 18.69
N ILE A 25 -6.14 -9.90 17.36
CA ILE A 25 -5.68 -11.05 16.56
C ILE A 25 -4.23 -11.42 16.93
N LEU A 26 -3.32 -10.44 17.01
CA LEU A 26 -1.93 -10.71 17.39
C LEU A 26 -1.78 -11.24 18.81
N VAL A 27 -2.59 -10.74 19.75
CA VAL A 27 -2.60 -11.23 21.15
C VAL A 27 -3.15 -12.65 21.21
N LEU A 28 -4.22 -12.95 20.47
CA LEU A 28 -4.78 -14.29 20.35
C LEU A 28 -3.81 -15.27 19.67
N ALA A 29 -3.07 -14.83 18.65
CA ALA A 29 -2.04 -15.63 18.00
C ALA A 29 -0.88 -15.96 18.96
N SER A 30 -0.48 -15.00 19.81
CA SER A 30 0.57 -15.19 20.81
C SER A 30 0.13 -16.16 21.92
N LEU A 31 -1.11 -16.01 22.42
CA LEU A 31 -1.72 -16.93 23.38
C LEU A 31 -1.89 -18.34 22.80
N GLY A 32 -2.30 -18.43 21.53
CA GLY A 32 -2.43 -19.69 20.81
C GLY A 32 -1.10 -20.43 20.71
N GLU A 33 0.01 -19.71 20.49
CA GLU A 33 1.33 -20.34 20.48
C GLU A 33 1.73 -20.90 21.85
N GLU A 34 1.52 -20.14 22.94
CA GLU A 34 1.87 -20.53 24.30
C GLU A 34 1.11 -21.78 24.75
N LEU A 35 -0.19 -21.86 24.41
CA LEU A 35 -1.04 -23.03 24.67
C LEU A 35 -0.59 -24.26 23.88
N VAL A 36 -0.17 -24.09 22.63
CA VAL A 36 0.25 -25.20 21.78
C VAL A 36 1.63 -25.74 22.18
N GLN A 37 2.54 -24.91 22.72
CA GLN A 37 3.82 -25.38 23.26
C GLN A 37 3.66 -26.25 24.52
N GLY A 38 2.54 -26.13 25.24
CA GLY A 38 2.23 -26.96 26.42
C GLY A 38 1.55 -28.30 26.10
N VAL A 39 1.22 -28.57 24.83
CA VAL A 39 0.53 -29.80 24.40
C VAL A 39 1.42 -30.56 23.43
N ASP A 40 1.63 -31.85 23.69
CA ASP A 40 2.42 -32.72 22.80
C ASP A 40 1.63 -33.00 21.51
N MET A 41 1.88 -32.18 20.47
CA MET A 41 1.12 -32.20 19.22
C MET A 41 1.89 -32.78 18.03
N LYS A 42 1.13 -33.35 17.09
CA LYS A 42 1.61 -33.94 15.83
C LYS A 42 2.48 -32.97 15.01
N ILE A 43 3.45 -33.52 14.28
CA ILE A 43 4.48 -32.81 13.48
C ILE A 43 3.91 -31.74 12.52
N GLY A 44 2.70 -31.91 11.98
CA GLY A 44 2.03 -30.91 11.15
C GLY A 44 1.68 -29.61 11.88
N PHE A 45 1.27 -29.71 13.15
CA PHE A 45 1.00 -28.55 14.02
C PHE A 45 2.29 -27.81 14.37
N LEU A 46 3.41 -28.51 14.56
CA LEU A 46 4.71 -27.89 14.81
C LEU A 46 5.18 -26.99 13.65
N ARG A 47 4.83 -27.33 12.40
CA ARG A 47 5.10 -26.46 11.23
C ARG A 47 4.23 -25.21 11.23
N ALA A 48 2.94 -25.36 11.57
CA ALA A 48 2.01 -24.23 11.66
C ALA A 48 2.41 -23.25 12.78
N ILE A 49 2.86 -23.74 13.95
CA ILE A 49 3.40 -22.91 15.03
C ILE A 49 4.59 -22.08 14.56
N ARG A 50 5.49 -22.67 13.77
CA ARG A 50 6.68 -21.96 13.27
C ARG A 50 6.32 -20.81 12.32
N VAL A 51 5.25 -20.96 11.55
CA VAL A 51 4.69 -19.86 10.74
C VAL A 51 4.00 -18.83 11.63
N LEU A 52 3.25 -19.26 12.65
CA LEU A 52 2.60 -18.38 13.63
C LEU A 52 3.61 -17.50 14.40
N ARG A 53 4.79 -18.04 14.71
CA ARG A 53 5.93 -17.29 15.27
C ARG A 53 6.33 -16.08 14.41
N MET A 54 6.27 -16.19 13.09
CA MET A 54 6.62 -15.07 12.19
C MET A 54 5.61 -13.93 12.31
N PHE A 55 4.32 -14.24 12.54
CA PHE A 55 3.30 -13.21 12.76
C PHE A 55 3.55 -12.40 14.04
N GLN A 56 4.27 -12.92 15.03
CA GLN A 56 4.67 -12.15 16.20
C GLN A 56 5.58 -10.96 15.84
N MET A 57 6.37 -11.07 14.76
CA MET A 57 7.24 -9.98 14.29
C MET A 57 6.42 -8.77 13.81
N LEU A 58 5.16 -8.98 13.38
CA LEU A 58 4.26 -7.92 12.95
C LEU A 58 3.89 -6.93 14.07
N ARG A 59 4.15 -7.26 15.35
CA ARG A 59 4.01 -6.30 16.45
C ARG A 59 4.92 -5.07 16.28
N ILE A 60 5.97 -5.15 15.47
CA ILE A 60 6.81 -3.99 15.11
C ILE A 60 6.01 -2.90 14.39
N ILE A 61 4.94 -3.27 13.68
CA ILE A 61 4.00 -2.34 13.04
C ILE A 61 3.33 -1.45 14.08
N ARG A 62 3.08 -1.95 15.29
CA ARG A 62 2.56 -1.13 16.40
C ARG A 62 3.57 -0.06 16.82
N MET A 63 4.88 -0.38 16.80
CA MET A 63 5.92 0.58 17.16
C MET A 63 6.06 1.67 16.09
N MET A 64 5.89 1.31 14.81
CA MET A 64 5.89 2.27 13.71
C MET A 64 4.77 3.32 13.82
N ARG A 65 3.67 3.02 14.51
CA ARG A 65 2.57 3.98 14.76
C ARG A 65 2.94 5.13 15.70
N TYR A 66 3.98 4.98 16.53
CA TYR A 66 4.49 6.10 17.33
C TYR A 66 5.18 7.15 16.46
N PHE A 67 5.69 6.74 15.30
CA PHE A 67 6.25 7.63 14.29
C PHE A 67 5.15 8.02 13.31
N ARG A 68 4.45 9.11 13.62
CA ARG A 68 3.33 9.61 12.83
C ARG A 68 3.65 9.71 11.33
N ASP A 69 4.81 10.23 10.96
CA ASP A 69 5.18 10.40 9.55
C ASP A 69 5.43 9.07 8.83
N LEU A 70 6.18 8.15 9.45
CA LEU A 70 6.40 6.79 8.90
C LEU A 70 5.07 6.04 8.77
N TRP A 71 4.19 6.21 9.74
CA TRP A 71 2.87 5.60 9.75
C TRP A 71 2.00 6.08 8.58
N HIS A 72 1.98 7.39 8.32
CA HIS A 72 1.26 7.95 7.17
C HIS A 72 1.80 7.39 5.85
N MET A 73 3.12 7.31 5.67
CA MET A 73 3.73 6.71 4.47
C MET A 73 3.31 5.25 4.27
N VAL A 74 3.30 4.43 5.34
CA VAL A 74 2.85 3.03 5.26
C VAL A 74 1.37 2.93 4.89
N CYS A 75 0.51 3.76 5.48
CA CYS A 75 -0.92 3.82 5.11
C CYS A 75 -1.11 4.18 3.64
N SER A 76 -0.38 5.15 3.12
CA SER A 76 -0.43 5.53 1.70
C SER A 76 -0.01 4.38 0.78
N ILE A 77 1.03 3.63 1.15
CA ILE A 77 1.45 2.42 0.41
C ILE A 77 0.35 1.34 0.46
N LEU A 78 -0.21 1.05 1.64
CA LEU A 78 -1.26 0.04 1.77
C LEU A 78 -2.54 0.42 1.00
N GLN A 79 -2.85 1.71 0.92
CA GLN A 79 -3.96 2.21 0.12
C GLN A 79 -3.71 2.07 -1.38
N SER A 80 -2.46 2.30 -1.84
CA SER A 80 -2.10 2.11 -3.25
C SER A 80 -2.11 0.64 -3.69
N LEU A 81 -1.89 -0.31 -2.77
CA LEU A 81 -1.95 -1.75 -3.07
C LEU A 81 -3.28 -2.20 -3.70
N GLY A 82 -4.41 -1.58 -3.33
CA GLY A 82 -5.71 -1.90 -3.93
C GLY A 82 -5.74 -1.66 -5.45
N SER A 83 -5.13 -0.56 -5.90
CA SER A 83 -5.00 -0.25 -7.33
C SER A 83 -3.96 -1.12 -8.04
N VAL A 84 -2.85 -1.43 -7.37
CA VAL A 84 -1.77 -2.29 -7.89
C VAL A 84 -2.23 -3.75 -8.02
N SER A 85 -3.19 -4.17 -7.20
CA SER A 85 -3.73 -5.54 -7.20
C SER A 85 -4.25 -5.96 -8.58
N TRP A 86 -4.93 -5.07 -9.30
CA TRP A 86 -5.42 -5.36 -10.65
C TRP A 86 -4.31 -5.55 -11.67
N ALA A 87 -3.27 -4.73 -11.59
CA ALA A 87 -2.13 -4.82 -12.48
C ALA A 87 -1.26 -6.06 -12.15
N LEU A 88 -1.14 -6.44 -10.88
CA LEU A 88 -0.55 -7.71 -10.47
C LEU A 88 -1.38 -8.92 -10.95
N LEU A 89 -2.71 -8.82 -10.90
CA LEU A 89 -3.58 -9.86 -11.44
C LEU A 89 -3.39 -10.01 -12.96
N LEU A 90 -3.27 -8.91 -13.69
CA LEU A 90 -2.95 -8.92 -15.12
C LEU A 90 -1.60 -9.61 -15.38
N LEU A 91 -0.56 -9.28 -14.59
CA LEU A 91 0.75 -9.93 -14.68
C LEU A 91 0.64 -11.44 -14.43
N LEU A 92 -0.12 -11.87 -13.42
CA LEU A 92 -0.35 -13.29 -13.13
C LEU A 92 -1.07 -14.01 -14.29
N ILE A 93 -2.05 -13.37 -14.92
CA ILE A 93 -2.74 -13.91 -16.10
C ILE A 93 -1.75 -14.09 -17.26
N ILE A 94 -0.94 -13.08 -17.55
CA ILE A 94 0.09 -13.14 -18.60
C ILE A 94 1.07 -14.29 -18.29
N MET A 95 1.58 -14.37 -17.06
CA MET A 95 2.49 -15.44 -16.64
C MET A 95 1.85 -16.82 -16.77
N TYR A 96 0.56 -16.97 -16.44
CA TYR A 96 -0.17 -18.21 -16.60
C TYR A 96 -0.28 -18.62 -18.09
N LEU A 97 -0.61 -17.69 -18.98
CA LEU A 97 -0.67 -17.95 -20.43
C LEU A 97 0.67 -18.43 -20.98
N PHE A 98 1.77 -17.75 -20.64
CA PHE A 98 3.11 -18.16 -21.06
C PHE A 98 3.52 -19.49 -20.42
N THR A 99 3.17 -19.73 -19.15
CA THR A 99 3.42 -21.01 -18.48
C THR A 99 2.78 -22.16 -19.24
N VAL A 100 1.49 -22.05 -19.58
CA VAL A 100 0.78 -23.10 -20.33
C VAL A 100 1.41 -23.31 -21.70
N ALA A 101 1.73 -22.23 -22.43
CA ALA A 101 2.34 -22.33 -23.76
C ALA A 101 3.72 -23.01 -23.75
N LEU A 102 4.58 -22.67 -22.78
CA LEU A 102 5.92 -23.27 -22.64
C LEU A 102 5.83 -24.73 -22.15
N MET A 103 4.97 -25.00 -21.17
CA MET A 103 4.78 -26.36 -20.64
C MET A 103 4.16 -27.31 -21.68
N GLN A 104 3.25 -26.83 -22.54
CA GLN A 104 2.69 -27.68 -23.60
C GLN A 104 3.78 -28.17 -24.57
N GLY A 105 4.74 -27.31 -24.89
CA GLY A 105 5.92 -27.68 -25.69
C GLY A 105 6.84 -28.67 -24.99
N ALA A 106 7.12 -28.42 -23.72
CA ALA A 106 7.92 -29.30 -22.88
C ALA A 106 7.30 -30.70 -22.75
N ILE A 107 5.99 -30.78 -22.49
CA ILE A 107 5.26 -32.05 -22.36
C ILE A 107 5.25 -32.82 -23.68
N MET A 108 5.00 -32.15 -24.80
CA MET A 108 5.00 -32.79 -26.13
C MET A 108 6.35 -33.45 -26.43
N TYR A 109 7.46 -32.80 -26.04
CA TYR A 109 8.80 -33.34 -26.23
C TYR A 109 9.09 -34.51 -25.27
N LEU A 110 8.61 -34.45 -24.03
CA LEU A 110 8.80 -35.52 -23.03
C LEU A 110 8.00 -36.81 -23.32
N GLN A 111 7.01 -36.76 -24.21
CA GLN A 111 6.25 -37.93 -24.65
C GLN A 111 7.00 -38.80 -25.67
N VAL A 112 8.11 -38.30 -26.24
CA VAL A 112 8.93 -39.06 -27.19
C VAL A 112 9.73 -40.16 -26.45
N PRO A 113 9.76 -41.41 -26.94
CA PRO A 113 10.48 -42.50 -26.27
C PRO A 113 11.97 -42.19 -26.06
N LYS A 114 12.50 -42.54 -24.89
CA LYS A 114 13.88 -42.25 -24.40
C LYS A 114 15.03 -42.72 -25.31
N ALA A 115 14.77 -43.49 -26.36
CA ALA A 115 15.78 -44.26 -27.08
C ALA A 115 16.51 -43.52 -28.21
N SER A 116 16.18 -42.25 -28.53
CA SER A 116 16.63 -41.62 -29.78
C SER A 116 17.46 -40.33 -29.66
N VAL A 117 17.60 -39.70 -28.50
CA VAL A 117 18.31 -38.40 -28.37
C VAL A 117 18.98 -38.30 -26.99
N ASP A 118 20.09 -37.57 -26.90
CA ASP A 118 20.82 -37.18 -25.68
C ASP A 118 19.91 -36.34 -24.74
N LEU A 119 18.95 -37.03 -24.11
CA LEU A 119 17.77 -36.48 -23.45
C LEU A 119 18.02 -36.08 -22.00
N ASP A 120 19.09 -36.59 -21.38
CA ASP A 120 19.30 -36.46 -19.93
C ASP A 120 19.40 -34.99 -19.52
N GLY A 121 20.21 -34.19 -20.22
CA GLY A 121 20.37 -32.76 -19.91
C GLY A 121 19.14 -31.88 -20.25
N VAL A 122 18.30 -32.29 -21.19
CA VAL A 122 17.07 -31.54 -21.53
C VAL A 122 15.96 -31.85 -20.53
N ARG A 123 15.80 -33.13 -20.18
CA ARG A 123 14.75 -33.61 -19.27
C ARG A 123 14.95 -33.07 -17.87
N ASP A 124 16.18 -33.02 -17.38
CA ASP A 124 16.50 -32.49 -16.06
C ASP A 124 16.24 -30.97 -16.00
N GLY A 125 16.62 -30.24 -17.05
CA GLY A 125 16.32 -28.80 -17.15
C GLY A 125 14.82 -28.53 -17.23
N VAL A 126 14.08 -29.33 -17.99
CA VAL A 126 12.62 -29.22 -18.07
C VAL A 126 11.95 -29.56 -16.74
N ALA A 127 12.39 -30.59 -16.04
CA ALA A 127 11.83 -30.97 -14.74
C ALA A 127 12.13 -29.92 -13.66
N LEU A 128 13.30 -29.28 -13.70
CA LEU A 128 13.70 -28.25 -12.75
C LEU A 128 12.90 -26.96 -12.90
N TRP A 129 12.75 -26.46 -14.14
CA TRP A 129 12.17 -25.15 -14.41
C TRP A 129 10.68 -25.19 -14.80
N TYR A 130 10.21 -26.33 -15.30
CA TYR A 130 8.88 -26.51 -15.90
C TYR A 130 8.11 -27.72 -15.33
N GLY A 131 8.42 -28.13 -14.10
CA GLY A 131 7.85 -29.33 -13.47
C GLY A 131 6.35 -29.21 -13.14
N SER A 132 5.89 -28.03 -12.72
CA SER A 132 4.48 -27.74 -12.44
C SER A 132 4.11 -26.32 -12.86
N VAL A 133 2.80 -26.03 -12.94
CA VAL A 133 2.32 -24.68 -13.28
C VAL A 133 2.82 -23.63 -12.26
N PRO A 134 2.66 -23.82 -10.93
CA PRO A 134 3.21 -22.89 -9.94
C PRO A 134 4.73 -22.72 -10.02
N ASP A 135 5.47 -23.81 -10.23
CA ASP A 135 6.94 -23.76 -10.30
C ASP A 135 7.42 -23.03 -11.57
N THR A 136 6.71 -23.22 -12.69
CA THR A 136 6.98 -22.51 -13.94
C THR A 136 6.65 -21.03 -13.79
N MET A 137 5.51 -20.69 -13.19
CA MET A 137 5.15 -19.30 -12.88
C MET A 137 6.20 -18.65 -11.97
N TYR A 138 6.69 -19.36 -10.95
CA TYR A 138 7.79 -18.90 -10.11
C TYR A 138 9.08 -18.68 -10.92
N THR A 139 9.42 -19.59 -11.82
CA THR A 139 10.60 -19.47 -12.68
C THR A 139 10.51 -18.27 -13.63
N LEU A 140 9.33 -18.04 -14.22
CA LEU A 140 9.07 -16.86 -15.06
C LEU A 140 9.19 -15.57 -14.24
N LEU A 141 8.66 -15.54 -13.01
CA LEU A 141 8.83 -14.42 -12.08
C LEU A 141 10.31 -14.19 -11.74
N ALA A 142 11.03 -15.25 -11.39
CA ALA A 142 12.45 -15.18 -11.07
C ALA A 142 13.28 -14.66 -12.25
N SER A 143 12.86 -14.97 -13.49
CA SER A 143 13.52 -14.52 -14.71
C SER A 143 13.37 -13.02 -14.97
N ILE A 144 12.22 -12.42 -14.60
CA ILE A 144 11.97 -10.98 -14.77
C ILE A 144 12.46 -10.13 -13.59
N VAL A 145 12.50 -10.70 -12.38
CA VAL A 145 12.98 -10.01 -11.16
C VAL A 145 14.51 -10.09 -11.03
N GLY A 146 15.16 -10.99 -11.78
CA GLY A 146 16.62 -11.20 -11.73
C GLY A 146 17.08 -12.23 -10.68
N GLY A 147 16.17 -13.10 -10.22
CA GLY A 147 16.50 -14.23 -9.35
C GLY A 147 17.20 -15.39 -10.08
N VAL A 148 16.97 -15.52 -11.39
CA VAL A 148 17.67 -16.49 -12.25
C VAL A 148 17.93 -15.86 -13.62
N SER A 149 19.03 -16.23 -14.26
CA SER A 149 19.29 -15.85 -15.64
C SER A 149 18.25 -16.49 -16.56
N TRP A 150 17.47 -15.66 -17.25
CA TRP A 150 16.48 -16.10 -18.23
C TRP A 150 17.11 -16.94 -19.36
N VAL A 151 18.41 -16.74 -19.63
CA VAL A 151 19.17 -17.54 -20.61
C VAL A 151 19.28 -18.99 -20.14
N ASP A 152 19.52 -19.24 -18.86
CA ASP A 152 19.69 -20.60 -18.35
C ASP A 152 18.36 -21.35 -18.28
N VAL A 153 17.27 -20.61 -18.08
CA VAL A 153 15.89 -21.12 -18.11
C VAL A 153 15.46 -21.51 -19.53
N VAL A 154 15.83 -20.74 -20.56
CA VAL A 154 15.41 -21.01 -21.95
C VAL A 154 16.24 -22.08 -22.66
N ARG A 155 17.51 -22.30 -22.27
CA ARG A 155 18.41 -23.33 -22.85
C ARG A 155 17.75 -24.71 -23.06
N PRO A 156 17.06 -25.32 -22.07
CA PRO A 156 16.41 -26.62 -22.28
C PRO A 156 15.29 -26.57 -23.33
N LEU A 157 14.54 -25.46 -23.40
CA LEU A 157 13.47 -25.29 -24.38
C LEU A 157 13.99 -24.98 -25.80
N GLU A 158 15.13 -24.30 -25.91
CA GLU A 158 15.78 -24.04 -27.19
C GLU A 158 16.18 -25.33 -27.91
N LYS A 159 16.61 -26.36 -27.17
CA LYS A 159 16.94 -27.67 -27.71
C LYS A 159 15.72 -28.41 -28.28
N ILE A 160 14.50 -28.04 -27.86
CA ILE A 160 13.25 -28.58 -28.38
C ILE A 160 12.89 -27.89 -29.70
N SER A 161 12.81 -26.56 -29.68
CA SER A 161 12.53 -25.76 -30.87
C SER A 161 12.94 -24.30 -30.67
N ILE A 162 13.46 -23.71 -31.74
CA ILE A 162 13.81 -22.28 -31.82
C ILE A 162 12.62 -21.36 -31.50
N PHE A 163 11.40 -21.84 -31.77
CA PHE A 163 10.17 -21.11 -31.49
C PHE A 163 10.04 -20.74 -30.01
N TYR A 164 10.36 -21.66 -29.10
CA TYR A 164 10.28 -21.40 -27.66
C TYR A 164 11.30 -20.37 -27.19
N ARG A 165 12.48 -20.32 -27.83
CA ARG A 165 13.48 -19.28 -27.56
C ARG A 165 12.96 -17.89 -27.94
N VAL A 166 12.36 -17.76 -29.11
CA VAL A 166 11.76 -16.51 -29.58
C VAL A 166 10.58 -16.11 -28.70
N LEU A 167 9.71 -17.06 -28.35
CA LEU A 167 8.56 -16.84 -27.47
C LEU A 167 8.98 -16.38 -26.07
N PHE A 168 10.01 -17.00 -25.48
CA PHE A 168 10.52 -16.61 -24.17
C PHE A 168 11.21 -15.24 -24.21
N CYS A 169 11.97 -14.94 -25.26
CA CYS A 169 12.55 -13.61 -25.47
C CYS A 169 11.46 -12.54 -25.57
N PHE A 170 10.39 -12.81 -26.34
CA PHE A 170 9.22 -11.94 -26.42
C PHE A 170 8.58 -11.73 -25.04
N TYR A 171 8.40 -12.78 -24.24
CA TYR A 171 7.92 -12.67 -22.86
C TYR A 171 8.78 -11.70 -22.02
N ILE A 172 10.10 -11.88 -22.03
CA ILE A 172 11.01 -11.03 -21.24
C ILE A 172 10.91 -9.57 -21.68
N VAL A 173 10.99 -9.29 -22.99
CA VAL A 173 10.88 -7.92 -23.52
C VAL A 173 9.53 -7.31 -23.19
N PHE A 174 8.44 -8.04 -23.43
CA PHE A 174 7.08 -7.57 -23.20
C PHE A 174 6.81 -7.27 -21.71
N VAL A 175 7.24 -8.15 -20.81
CA VAL A 175 7.00 -7.96 -19.37
C VAL A 175 7.94 -6.91 -18.79
N VAL A 176 9.24 -6.98 -19.07
CA VAL A 176 10.22 -6.05 -18.48
C VAL A 176 10.05 -4.63 -19.03
N ILE A 177 9.87 -4.47 -20.34
CA ILE A 177 9.75 -3.13 -20.96
C ILE A 177 8.31 -2.63 -20.94
N GLY A 178 7.33 -3.50 -21.14
CA GLY A 178 5.92 -3.13 -21.18
C GLY A 178 5.29 -3.16 -19.79
N VAL A 179 5.05 -4.37 -19.28
CA VAL A 179 4.19 -4.58 -18.11
C VAL A 179 4.76 -3.96 -16.83
N LEU A 180 6.06 -4.15 -16.54
CA LEU A 180 6.70 -3.59 -15.35
C LEU A 180 6.73 -2.06 -15.39
N ASN A 181 7.01 -1.44 -16.54
CA ASN A 181 6.99 0.02 -16.65
C ASN A 181 5.57 0.60 -16.51
N VAL A 182 4.55 -0.07 -17.05
CA VAL A 182 3.14 0.31 -16.84
C VAL A 182 2.77 0.17 -15.36
N LEU A 183 3.17 -0.91 -14.71
CA LEU A 183 2.98 -1.13 -13.27
C LEU A 183 3.62 -0.01 -12.44
N THR A 184 4.88 0.33 -12.73
CA THR A 184 5.57 1.44 -12.08
C THR A 184 4.87 2.77 -12.34
N GLY A 185 4.40 3.01 -13.57
CA GLY A 185 3.62 4.20 -13.92
C GLY A 185 2.35 4.34 -13.09
N ILE A 186 1.55 3.28 -12.99
CA ILE A 186 0.34 3.25 -12.16
C ILE A 186 0.70 3.50 -10.68
N PHE A 187 1.78 2.90 -10.19
CA PHE A 187 2.22 3.10 -8.80
C PHE A 187 2.57 4.56 -8.52
N VAL A 188 3.31 5.20 -9.44
CA VAL A 188 3.68 6.62 -9.34
C VAL A 188 2.45 7.52 -9.44
N GLU A 189 1.55 7.27 -10.39
CA GLU A 189 0.30 8.04 -10.55
C GLU A 189 -0.54 8.01 -9.27
N ARG A 190 -0.71 6.83 -8.67
CA ARG A 190 -1.47 6.67 -7.41
C ARG A 190 -0.77 7.32 -6.22
N ALA A 191 0.55 7.27 -6.16
CA ALA A 191 1.31 7.98 -5.13
C ALA A 191 1.14 9.51 -5.26
N CYS A 192 1.15 10.03 -6.50
CA CYS A 192 0.90 11.44 -6.77
C CYS A 192 -0.54 11.86 -6.43
N GLU A 193 -1.56 11.06 -6.81
CA GLU A 193 -2.95 11.31 -6.45
C GLU A 193 -3.15 11.43 -4.94
N LEU A 194 -2.56 10.51 -4.15
CA LEU A 194 -2.63 10.55 -2.69
C LEU A 194 -2.00 11.83 -2.11
N SER A 195 -0.88 12.28 -2.67
CA SER A 195 -0.26 13.54 -2.27
C SER A 195 -1.07 14.79 -2.67
N GLY A 196 -1.81 14.71 -3.78
CA GLY A 196 -2.72 15.76 -4.24
C GLY A 196 -3.91 15.94 -3.29
N LEU A 197 -4.53 14.83 -2.86
CA LEU A 197 -5.63 14.84 -1.89
C LEU A 197 -5.25 15.53 -0.58
N ASP A 198 -4.07 15.24 -0.05
CA ASP A 198 -3.58 15.91 1.19
C ASP A 198 -3.43 17.42 0.99
N ARG A 199 -2.91 17.86 -0.18
CA ARG A 199 -2.78 19.28 -0.50
C ARG A 199 -4.15 19.96 -0.67
N ASP A 200 -5.08 19.32 -1.37
CA ASP A 200 -6.43 19.86 -1.58
C ASP A 200 -7.21 19.99 -0.26
N LEU A 201 -7.06 19.02 0.64
CA LEU A 201 -7.62 19.09 2.00
C LEU A 201 -7.04 20.26 2.79
N VAL A 202 -5.71 20.49 2.69
CA VAL A 202 -5.07 21.65 3.33
C VAL A 202 -5.59 22.96 2.73
N ILE A 203 -5.72 23.06 1.41
CA ILE A 203 -6.27 24.25 0.75
C ILE A 203 -7.71 24.53 1.20
N GLN A 204 -8.57 23.50 1.22
CA GLN A 204 -9.96 23.64 1.69
C GLN A 204 -10.02 24.09 3.15
N SER A 205 -9.15 23.54 4.02
CA SER A 205 -9.10 23.96 5.42
C SER A 205 -8.72 25.44 5.56
N GLN A 206 -7.85 25.94 4.70
CA GLN A 206 -7.45 27.35 4.70
C GLN A 206 -8.54 28.26 4.14
N LEU A 207 -9.25 27.84 3.10
CA LEU A 207 -10.40 28.58 2.55
C LEU A 207 -11.52 28.72 3.59
N LEU A 208 -11.87 27.63 4.27
CA LEU A 208 -12.87 27.64 5.36
C LEU A 208 -12.45 28.57 6.50
N ARG A 209 -11.15 28.59 6.83
CA ARG A 209 -10.60 29.51 7.83
C ARG A 209 -10.73 30.98 7.39
N ASN A 210 -10.46 31.28 6.13
CA ASN A 210 -10.63 32.62 5.57
C ASN A 210 -12.10 33.05 5.53
N GLU A 211 -13.03 32.17 5.15
CA GLU A 211 -14.47 32.46 5.19
C GLU A 211 -14.95 32.73 6.61
N ALA A 212 -14.54 31.90 7.58
CA ALA A 212 -14.86 32.11 8.99
C ALA A 212 -14.32 33.45 9.49
N PHE A 213 -13.09 33.80 9.12
CA PHE A 213 -12.49 35.10 9.42
C PHE A 213 -13.28 36.27 8.81
N LEU A 214 -13.70 36.18 7.54
CA LEU A 214 -14.48 37.24 6.90
C LEU A 214 -15.85 37.43 7.54
N ILE A 215 -16.52 36.34 7.93
CA ILE A 215 -17.81 36.39 8.63
C ILE A 215 -17.64 37.08 9.99
N GLU A 216 -16.62 36.69 10.75
CA GLU A 216 -16.36 37.27 12.07
C GLU A 216 -15.93 38.73 11.98
N MET A 217 -15.05 39.07 11.04
CA MET A 217 -14.64 40.45 10.77
C MET A 217 -15.83 41.31 10.33
N LYS A 218 -16.73 40.78 9.50
CA LYS A 218 -17.98 41.47 9.14
C LYS A 218 -18.86 41.71 10.37
N SER A 219 -18.99 40.73 11.27
CA SER A 219 -19.75 40.91 12.51
C SER A 219 -19.14 41.99 13.42
N VAL A 220 -17.81 42.07 13.52
CA VAL A 220 -17.12 43.11 14.27
C VAL A 220 -17.41 44.50 13.68
N PHE A 221 -17.41 44.61 12.35
CA PHE A 221 -17.74 45.85 11.66
C PHE A 221 -19.22 46.23 11.77
N GLU A 222 -20.13 45.27 11.72
CA GLU A 222 -21.57 45.51 11.96
C GLU A 222 -21.87 45.91 13.41
N GLU A 223 -21.16 45.34 14.40
CA GLU A 223 -21.32 45.78 15.79
C GLU A 223 -20.70 47.16 16.06
N ALA A 224 -19.74 47.59 15.23
CA ALA A 224 -19.12 48.92 15.29
C ALA A 224 -19.96 50.02 14.64
N ASP A 225 -20.82 49.66 13.68
CA ASP A 225 -21.75 50.56 13.00
C ASP A 225 -22.97 50.87 13.89
N ALA A 226 -22.81 51.87 14.76
CA ALA A 226 -23.82 52.23 15.76
C ALA A 226 -25.05 52.91 15.12
N ASP A 227 -24.87 53.56 13.97
CA ASP A 227 -25.93 54.25 13.24
C ASP A 227 -26.60 53.41 12.14
N SER A 228 -26.09 52.19 11.89
CA SER A 228 -26.57 51.26 10.85
C SER A 228 -26.54 51.88 9.45
N SER A 229 -25.62 52.80 9.20
CA SER A 229 -25.46 53.46 7.90
C SER A 229 -24.87 52.53 6.84
N GLY A 230 -24.30 51.39 7.23
CA GLY A 230 -23.57 50.47 6.36
C GLY A 230 -22.13 50.92 6.07
N THR A 231 -21.67 51.98 6.75
CA THR A 231 -20.33 52.54 6.65
C THR A 231 -19.82 52.91 8.04
N ILE A 232 -18.54 52.70 8.31
CA ILE A 232 -17.98 53.01 9.64
C ILE A 232 -17.29 54.36 9.59
N SER A 233 -17.73 55.30 10.43
CA SER A 233 -17.05 56.57 10.63
C SER A 233 -15.77 56.41 11.46
N TRP A 234 -14.82 57.33 11.31
CA TRP A 234 -13.56 57.26 12.07
C TRP A 234 -13.77 57.28 13.59
N ASP A 235 -14.77 58.02 14.08
CA ASP A 235 -15.07 58.11 15.51
C ASP A 235 -15.67 56.80 16.04
N GLU A 236 -16.53 56.12 15.27
CA GLU A 236 -17.04 54.79 15.59
C GLU A 236 -15.92 53.75 15.60
N PHE A 237 -15.07 53.77 14.57
CA PHE A 237 -13.93 52.86 14.48
C PHE A 237 -12.97 53.01 15.66
N LYS A 238 -12.66 54.26 16.04
CA LYS A 238 -11.79 54.57 17.18
C LYS A 238 -12.41 54.12 18.51
N GLY A 239 -13.70 54.37 18.72
CA GLY A 239 -14.41 53.92 19.92
C GLY A 239 -14.47 52.39 20.01
N TYR A 240 -14.60 51.71 18.87
CA TYR A 240 -14.66 50.25 18.81
C TYR A 240 -13.29 49.58 19.00
N LEU A 241 -12.22 50.21 18.50
CA LEU A 241 -10.83 49.78 18.73
C LEU A 241 -10.41 49.86 20.19
N GLU A 242 -11.09 50.63 21.04
CA GLU A 242 -10.81 50.68 22.48
C GLU A 242 -11.29 49.43 23.23
N ASN A 243 -12.17 48.62 22.63
CA ASN A 243 -12.69 47.39 23.22
C ASN A 243 -11.60 46.31 23.33
N ASP A 244 -11.33 45.86 24.57
CA ASP A 244 -10.31 44.84 24.87
C ASP A 244 -10.51 43.54 24.10
N ARG A 245 -11.76 43.18 23.79
CA ARG A 245 -12.09 41.98 23.00
C ARG A 245 -11.65 42.11 21.55
N VAL A 246 -11.80 43.29 20.96
CA VAL A 246 -11.45 43.57 19.56
C VAL A 246 -9.92 43.68 19.41
N LYS A 247 -9.24 44.32 20.36
CA LYS A 247 -7.77 44.33 20.43
C LYS A 247 -7.18 42.93 20.52
N ALA A 248 -7.73 42.08 21.39
CA ALA A 248 -7.29 40.70 21.54
C ALA A 248 -7.51 39.88 20.24
N TYR A 249 -8.62 40.11 19.54
CA TYR A 249 -8.92 39.44 18.29
C TYR A 249 -7.99 39.87 17.15
N LEU A 250 -7.78 41.18 16.96
CA LEU A 250 -6.86 41.72 15.94
C LEU A 250 -5.42 41.28 16.17
N SER A 251 -4.97 41.32 17.44
CA SER A 251 -3.65 40.83 17.85
C SER A 251 -3.48 39.32 17.59
N PHE A 252 -4.51 38.52 17.85
CA PHE A 252 -4.49 37.08 17.54
C PHE A 252 -4.36 36.80 16.04
N GLN A 253 -4.92 37.66 15.19
CA GLN A 253 -4.84 37.55 13.73
C GLN A 253 -3.55 38.14 13.14
N GLN A 254 -2.57 38.52 13.97
CA GLN A 254 -1.32 39.17 13.55
C GLN A 254 -1.52 40.48 12.78
N LEU A 255 -2.71 41.10 12.89
CA LEU A 255 -2.95 42.45 12.45
C LEU A 255 -2.62 43.35 13.65
N ASP A 256 -1.37 43.82 13.69
CA ASP A 256 -0.96 44.77 14.72
C ASP A 256 -1.83 46.03 14.58
N ALA A 257 -2.70 46.25 15.57
CA ALA A 257 -3.60 47.41 15.64
C ALA A 257 -2.87 48.76 15.80
N PHE A 258 -1.53 48.77 15.66
CA PHE A 258 -0.65 49.93 15.80
C PHE A 258 -0.08 50.44 14.47
N ASP A 259 -0.39 49.83 13.33
CA ASP A 259 0.04 50.28 11.99
C ASP A 259 -1.00 51.14 11.25
N ALA A 260 -2.02 51.66 11.95
CA ALA A 260 -3.01 52.60 11.41
C ALA A 260 -2.88 54.00 12.04
#